data_AF-A0A661KSK3-F1
#
_entry.id   AF-A0A661KSK3-F1
#
_cell.length_a   1.000
_cell.length_b   1.000
_cell.length_c   1.000
_cell.angle_alpha   90.00
_cell.angle_beta   90.00
_cell.angle_gamma   90.00
#
_symmetry.space_group_name_H-M   'P 1'
#
loop_
_entity.id
_entity.type
_entity.pdbx_description
1 polymer ?
#
loop_
_entity_poly.entity_id
_entity_poly.type
_entity_poly.pdbx_seq_one_letter_code
_entity_poly.pdbx_strand_id
1 'polypeptide(L)'
;IEFIAPKTRHNKDVYLIGDLWVKELNYKSEIGIEKINFRKDDVILCLAKDEISLKKVFDSIRLGGETGYGWGRVKVKYFREDDNSKALGGIRAEIINDEVVLILEKGNHLTSHLLAADLSCQEFNFKILSENFIQGSIEPFTGYAYTKEGWNIPHPFICFAPGSVVKTDITVKVSVFGLGILLYSHLPV
;
A
#
# COMPACT_ATOMS: atom_id res chain seq x y z
N ILE A 1 17.13 -0.07 -15.22
CA ILE A 1 15.72 -0.49 -15.34
C ILE A 1 15.57 -1.75 -14.51
N GLU A 2 14.87 -1.66 -13.37
CA GLU A 2 14.54 -2.84 -12.56
C GLU A 2 13.30 -3.51 -13.15
N PHE A 3 13.40 -4.81 -13.39
CA PHE A 3 12.33 -5.61 -13.98
C PHE A 3 11.96 -6.74 -13.02
N ILE A 4 10.65 -6.96 -12.82
CA ILE A 4 10.15 -8.11 -12.08
C ILE A 4 9.88 -9.23 -13.10
N ALA A 5 10.83 -10.14 -13.25
CA ALA A 5 10.64 -11.33 -14.06
C ALA A 5 9.75 -12.35 -13.31
N PRO A 6 8.90 -13.15 -14.00
CA PRO A 6 8.11 -14.20 -13.34
C PRO A 6 8.97 -15.32 -12.75
N LYS A 7 10.26 -15.37 -13.14
CA LYS A 7 11.24 -16.35 -12.71
C LYS A 7 12.53 -15.67 -12.27
N THR A 8 13.15 -16.21 -11.22
CA THR A 8 14.52 -15.86 -10.81
C THR A 8 15.56 -16.36 -11.82
N ARG A 9 16.82 -15.93 -11.68
CA ARG A 9 17.97 -16.45 -12.46
C ARG A 9 18.16 -17.97 -12.34
N HIS A 10 17.57 -18.59 -11.33
CA HIS A 10 17.61 -20.04 -11.09
C HIS A 10 16.28 -20.74 -11.43
N ASN A 11 15.44 -20.12 -12.28
CA ASN A 11 14.16 -20.67 -12.74
C ASN A 11 13.11 -20.96 -11.65
N LYS A 12 13.24 -20.35 -10.47
CA LYS A 12 12.21 -20.38 -9.41
C LYS A 12 11.15 -19.32 -9.65
N ASP A 13 9.89 -19.61 -9.32
CA ASP A 13 8.79 -18.65 -9.37
C ASP A 13 9.07 -17.43 -8.48
N VAL A 14 8.72 -16.26 -8.98
CA VAL A 14 8.72 -15.01 -8.21
C VAL A 14 7.31 -14.76 -7.68
N TYR A 15 7.23 -14.47 -6.39
CA TYR A 15 5.99 -14.17 -5.70
C TYR A 15 6.03 -12.73 -5.20
N LEU A 16 4.90 -12.04 -5.33
CA LEU A 16 4.64 -10.79 -4.62
C LEU A 16 3.85 -11.15 -3.37
N ILE A 17 4.28 -10.61 -2.23
CA ILE A 17 3.66 -10.82 -0.94
C ILE A 17 3.33 -9.44 -0.39
N GLY A 18 2.15 -9.30 0.19
CA GLY A 18 1.68 -8.06 0.79
C GLY A 18 0.54 -8.33 1.76
N ASP A 19 0.30 -7.35 2.63
CA ASP A 19 -0.83 -7.39 3.56
C ASP A 19 -2.07 -6.79 2.90
N LEU A 20 -3.22 -7.40 3.17
CA LEU A 20 -4.53 -6.88 2.77
C LEU A 20 -5.30 -6.51 4.05
N TRP A 21 -5.37 -5.21 4.32
CA TRP A 21 -6.15 -4.68 5.43
C TRP A 21 -7.58 -4.39 5.00
N VAL A 22 -8.52 -4.96 5.74
CA VAL A 22 -9.95 -4.87 5.42
C VAL A 22 -10.66 -4.17 6.56
N LYS A 23 -11.31 -3.03 6.25
CA LYS A 23 -12.13 -2.27 7.20
C LYS A 23 -13.59 -2.49 6.87
N GLU A 24 -14.38 -2.98 7.83
CA GLU A 24 -15.84 -2.97 7.71
C GLU A 24 -16.32 -1.51 7.76
N LEU A 25 -16.88 -1.03 6.66
CA LEU A 25 -17.40 0.31 6.58
C LEU A 25 -18.84 0.31 7.13
N ASN A 26 -19.01 0.78 8.36
CA ASN A 26 -20.33 0.95 9.01
C ASN A 26 -21.18 2.08 8.41
N TYR A 27 -20.74 2.69 7.32
CA TYR A 27 -21.46 3.71 6.58
C TYR A 27 -21.67 3.23 5.15
N LYS A 28 -22.75 3.70 4.50
CA LYS A 28 -22.97 3.59 3.05
C LYS A 28 -21.72 4.08 2.32
N SER A 29 -20.75 3.20 2.11
CA SER A 29 -19.60 3.45 1.26
C SER A 29 -20.15 3.83 -0.10
N GLU A 30 -19.48 4.74 -0.83
CA GLU A 30 -19.89 5.08 -2.19
C GLU A 30 -20.03 3.85 -3.11
N ILE A 31 -19.38 2.75 -2.71
CA ILE A 31 -19.34 1.45 -3.40
C ILE A 31 -20.41 0.47 -2.85
N GLY A 32 -20.99 0.70 -1.67
CA GLY A 32 -22.08 -0.10 -1.11
C GLY A 32 -21.69 -1.53 -0.67
N ILE A 33 -20.48 -1.73 -0.14
CA ILE A 33 -20.07 -3.03 0.45
C ILE A 33 -20.85 -3.24 1.75
N GLU A 34 -21.65 -4.30 1.82
CA GLU A 34 -22.49 -4.66 2.97
C GLU A 34 -21.85 -5.72 3.86
N LYS A 35 -21.09 -6.64 3.26
CA LYS A 35 -20.47 -7.77 3.97
C LYS A 35 -19.21 -8.24 3.26
N ILE A 36 -18.28 -8.81 4.01
CA ILE A 36 -17.07 -9.46 3.47
C ILE A 36 -17.08 -10.92 3.88
N ASN A 37 -16.95 -11.82 2.90
CA ASN A 37 -16.91 -13.27 3.13
C ASN A 37 -15.52 -13.80 2.75
N PHE A 38 -14.82 -14.36 3.72
CA PHE A 38 -13.54 -15.04 3.50
C PHE A 38 -13.79 -16.49 3.05
N ARG A 39 -13.22 -16.86 1.89
CA ARG A 39 -13.21 -18.23 1.35
C ARG A 39 -11.76 -18.71 1.30
N LYS A 40 -11.56 -20.03 1.25
CA LYS A 40 -10.23 -20.66 1.27
C LYS A 40 -9.20 -20.03 0.31
N ASP A 41 -9.64 -19.61 -0.88
CA ASP A 41 -8.76 -19.06 -1.93
C ASP A 41 -9.28 -17.73 -2.50
N ASP A 42 -10.21 -17.06 -1.82
CA ASP A 42 -10.83 -15.83 -2.31
C ASP A 42 -11.41 -14.98 -1.18
N VAL A 43 -11.55 -13.69 -1.41
CA VAL A 43 -12.28 -12.76 -0.53
C VAL A 43 -13.41 -12.16 -1.35
N ILE A 44 -14.64 -12.35 -0.88
CA ILE A 44 -15.84 -11.89 -1.59
C ILE A 44 -16.38 -10.65 -0.91
N LEU A 45 -16.41 -9.54 -1.64
CA LEU A 45 -17.10 -8.32 -1.25
C LEU A 45 -18.55 -8.44 -1.67
N CYS A 46 -19.48 -8.45 -0.71
CA CYS A 46 -20.90 -8.54 -0.97
C CYS A 46 -21.48 -7.11 -0.98
N LEU A 47 -22.11 -6.76 -2.09
CA LEU A 47 -22.84 -5.51 -2.29
C LEU A 47 -24.34 -5.81 -2.26
N ALA A 48 -25.17 -4.78 -2.14
CA ALA A 48 -26.63 -4.90 -2.08
C ALA A 48 -27.27 -5.77 -3.18
N LYS A 49 -26.63 -5.87 -4.36
CA LYS A 49 -27.15 -6.62 -5.52
C LYS A 49 -26.11 -7.48 -6.23
N ASP A 50 -24.87 -7.54 -5.74
CA ASP A 50 -23.78 -8.21 -6.47
C ASP A 50 -22.68 -8.73 -5.52
N GLU A 51 -21.84 -9.62 -6.02
CA GLU A 51 -20.65 -10.12 -5.32
C GLU A 51 -19.40 -9.88 -6.17
N ILE A 52 -18.39 -9.21 -5.59
CA ILE A 52 -17.09 -9.01 -6.22
C ILE A 52 -16.08 -9.97 -5.61
N SER A 53 -15.47 -10.80 -6.46
CA SER A 53 -14.33 -11.65 -6.12
C SER A 53 -13.04 -10.83 -6.18
N LEU A 54 -12.37 -10.63 -5.03
CA LEU A 54 -11.08 -9.97 -5.00
C LEU A 54 -10.04 -10.73 -5.81
N LYS A 55 -10.07 -12.07 -5.83
CA LYS A 55 -9.20 -12.85 -6.71
C LYS A 55 -9.34 -12.46 -8.17
N LYS A 56 -10.57 -12.32 -8.69
CA LYS A 56 -10.80 -11.87 -10.07
C LYS A 56 -10.32 -10.43 -10.30
N VAL A 57 -10.46 -9.56 -9.30
CA VAL A 57 -9.93 -8.18 -9.37
C VAL A 57 -8.41 -8.22 -9.49
N PHE A 58 -7.70 -8.95 -8.62
CA PHE A 58 -6.25 -9.08 -8.68
C PHE A 58 -5.76 -9.77 -9.96
N ASP A 59 -6.48 -10.78 -10.46
CA ASP A 59 -6.16 -11.44 -11.73
C ASP A 59 -6.29 -10.51 -12.96
N SER A 60 -6.96 -9.37 -12.80
CA SER A 60 -7.04 -8.31 -13.80
C SER A 60 -5.90 -7.28 -13.71
N ILE A 61 -5.22 -7.21 -12.55
CA ILE A 61 -4.11 -6.28 -12.32
C ILE A 61 -2.91 -6.70 -13.16
N ARG A 62 -2.31 -5.71 -13.80
CA ARG A 62 -1.07 -5.85 -14.55
C ARG A 62 0.01 -5.04 -13.85
N LEU A 63 1.16 -5.67 -13.62
CA LEU A 63 2.34 -5.01 -13.09
C LEU A 63 3.44 -5.00 -14.15
N GLY A 64 4.20 -3.90 -14.17
CA GLY A 64 5.17 -3.58 -15.22
C GLY A 64 4.97 -2.15 -15.73
N GLY A 65 6.00 -1.58 -16.37
CA GLY A 65 6.03 -0.15 -16.68
C GLY A 65 6.32 0.22 -18.14
N GLU A 66 6.81 -0.71 -18.96
CA GLU A 66 7.23 -0.38 -20.32
C GLU A 66 6.60 -1.31 -21.35
N THR A 67 5.90 -0.72 -22.31
CA THR A 67 5.22 -1.37 -23.44
C THR A 67 6.15 -2.30 -24.23
N GLY A 68 7.46 -2.03 -24.26
CA GLY A 68 8.47 -2.86 -24.94
C GLY A 68 8.99 -4.06 -24.13
N TYR A 69 8.83 -4.07 -22.80
CA TYR A 69 9.46 -5.07 -21.91
C TYR A 69 8.46 -5.99 -21.22
N GLY A 70 7.17 -5.82 -21.54
CA GLY A 70 6.10 -6.74 -21.18
C GLY A 70 5.32 -6.32 -19.93
N TRP A 71 4.05 -6.69 -19.92
CA TRP A 71 3.13 -6.49 -18.81
C TRP A 71 2.78 -7.87 -18.27
N GLY A 72 3.05 -8.12 -16.99
CA GLY A 72 2.69 -9.38 -16.34
C GLY A 72 1.31 -9.27 -15.71
N ARG A 73 0.40 -10.21 -16.00
CA ARG A 73 -0.81 -10.36 -15.18
C ARG A 73 -0.41 -10.98 -13.85
N VAL A 74 -0.89 -10.39 -12.77
CA VAL A 74 -0.78 -11.00 -11.44
C VAL A 74 -1.75 -12.17 -11.39
N LYS A 75 -1.39 -13.21 -10.64
CA LYS A 75 -2.29 -14.31 -10.31
C LYS A 75 -2.29 -14.50 -8.81
N VAL A 76 -3.46 -14.47 -8.18
CA VAL A 76 -3.55 -14.73 -6.75
C VAL A 76 -3.24 -16.20 -6.49
N LYS A 77 -2.23 -16.44 -5.65
CA LYS A 77 -1.86 -17.80 -5.24
C LYS A 77 -2.78 -18.33 -4.14
N TYR A 78 -2.96 -17.56 -3.07
CA TYR A 78 -3.90 -17.80 -1.98
C TYR A 78 -4.08 -16.51 -1.18
N PHE A 79 -5.14 -16.45 -0.37
CA PHE A 79 -5.26 -15.53 0.74
C PHE A 79 -5.03 -16.31 2.03
N ARG A 80 -4.42 -15.69 3.02
CA ARG A 80 -4.24 -16.27 4.35
C ARG A 80 -4.62 -15.22 5.36
N GLU A 81 -5.52 -15.58 6.27
CA GLU A 81 -5.80 -14.76 7.45
C GLU A 81 -4.55 -14.79 8.34
N ASP A 82 -4.12 -13.61 8.79
CA ASP A 82 -2.96 -13.46 9.66
C ASP A 82 -3.42 -12.89 11.00
N ASP A 83 -2.59 -13.04 12.03
CA ASP A 83 -2.86 -12.37 13.29
C ASP A 83 -2.65 -10.86 13.08
N ASN A 84 -3.66 -10.04 13.38
CA ASN A 84 -3.61 -8.59 13.13
C ASN A 84 -2.54 -7.85 13.97
N SER A 85 -1.71 -8.55 14.76
CA SER A 85 -0.67 -7.94 15.58
C SER A 85 0.60 -7.62 14.80
N LYS A 86 0.76 -8.16 13.59
CA LYS A 86 1.95 -7.92 12.75
C LYS A 86 1.61 -7.72 11.29
N ALA A 87 2.31 -6.77 10.68
CA ALA A 87 2.40 -6.57 9.25
C ALA A 87 3.60 -7.35 8.66
N LEU A 88 3.68 -7.37 7.34
CA LEU A 88 4.78 -7.95 6.57
C LEU A 88 6.13 -7.43 7.06
N GLY A 89 7.10 -8.34 7.19
CA GLY A 89 8.41 -8.04 7.77
C GLY A 89 8.44 -8.09 9.30
N GLY A 90 7.34 -8.50 9.95
CA GLY A 90 7.27 -8.66 11.40
C GLY A 90 7.07 -7.33 12.15
N ILE A 91 6.69 -6.28 11.43
CA ILE A 91 6.39 -4.96 12.00
C ILE A 91 5.15 -5.07 12.87
N ARG A 92 5.18 -4.55 14.09
CA ARG A 92 4.02 -4.56 14.98
C ARG A 92 2.91 -3.68 14.40
N ALA A 93 1.70 -4.21 14.39
CA ALA A 93 0.50 -3.55 13.93
C ALA A 93 -0.56 -3.50 15.05
N GLU A 94 -1.29 -2.39 15.11
CA GLU A 94 -2.37 -2.16 16.05
C GLU A 94 -3.55 -1.49 15.33
N ILE A 95 -4.77 -1.72 15.83
CA ILE A 95 -5.96 -1.02 15.38
C ILE A 95 -6.31 0.04 16.42
N ILE A 96 -6.17 1.32 16.05
CA ILE A 96 -6.44 2.47 16.92
C ILE A 96 -7.48 3.36 16.22
N ASN A 97 -8.64 3.56 16.85
CA ASN A 97 -9.74 4.36 16.29
C ASN A 97 -10.16 3.93 14.87
N ASP A 98 -10.29 2.61 14.64
CA ASP A 98 -10.58 2.01 13.34
C ASP A 98 -9.53 2.26 12.24
N GLU A 99 -8.30 2.63 12.62
CA GLU A 99 -7.19 2.83 11.70
C GLU A 99 -6.10 1.78 11.96
N VAL A 100 -5.48 1.30 10.88
CA VAL A 100 -4.30 0.43 10.98
C VAL A 100 -3.07 1.28 11.27
N VAL A 101 -2.41 0.99 12.38
CA VAL A 101 -1.26 1.72 12.87
C VAL A 101 -0.08 0.76 12.97
N LEU A 102 1.03 1.09 12.33
CA LEU A 102 2.28 0.35 12.40
C LEU A 102 3.22 1.03 13.40
N ILE A 103 3.82 0.22 14.27
CA ILE A 103 4.84 0.65 15.22
C ILE A 103 6.18 0.20 14.65
N LEU A 104 6.97 1.19 14.22
CA LEU A 104 8.28 0.99 13.61
C LEU A 104 9.35 1.30 14.64
N GLU A 105 10.13 0.29 15.00
CA GLU A 105 11.24 0.44 15.94
C GLU A 105 12.48 0.99 15.24
N LYS A 106 13.34 1.65 16.01
CA LYS A 106 14.66 2.08 15.55
C LYS A 106 15.42 0.93 14.88
N GLY A 107 15.95 1.19 13.69
CA GLY A 107 16.69 0.23 12.89
C GLY A 107 15.80 -0.62 11.97
N ASN A 108 14.47 -0.55 12.08
CA ASN A 108 13.59 -1.15 11.09
C ASN A 108 13.78 -0.50 9.72
N HIS A 109 13.60 -1.29 8.66
CA HIS A 109 13.52 -0.80 7.30
C HIS A 109 12.06 -0.57 6.92
N LEU A 110 11.79 0.52 6.20
CA LEU A 110 10.47 0.77 5.64
C LEU A 110 10.13 -0.30 4.59
N THR A 111 8.96 -0.91 4.71
CA THR A 111 8.43 -1.87 3.73
C THR A 111 7.58 -1.19 2.64
N SER A 112 7.20 0.08 2.84
CA SER A 112 6.44 0.90 1.90
C SER A 112 6.88 2.36 1.95
N HIS A 113 6.34 3.17 1.04
CA HIS A 113 6.53 4.62 1.03
C HIS A 113 5.94 5.27 2.29
N LEU A 114 6.73 6.15 2.92
CA LEU A 114 6.32 6.95 4.07
C LEU A 114 6.36 8.43 3.71
N LEU A 115 5.29 9.16 3.99
CA LEU A 115 5.20 10.58 3.67
C LEU A 115 6.35 11.37 4.33
N ALA A 116 7.14 12.05 3.51
CA ALA A 116 8.27 12.88 3.94
C ALA A 116 7.85 14.35 4.09
N ALA A 117 7.04 14.84 3.16
CA ALA A 117 6.48 16.18 3.20
C ALA A 117 5.04 16.21 2.68
N ASP A 118 4.20 16.98 3.35
CA ASP A 118 2.85 17.29 2.86
C ASP A 118 2.88 18.59 2.04
N LEU A 119 2.55 18.47 0.76
CA LEU A 119 2.48 19.57 -0.21
C LEU A 119 1.07 20.18 -0.32
N SER A 120 0.08 19.66 0.42
CA SER A 120 -1.30 20.17 0.39
C SER A 120 -1.49 21.48 1.17
N CYS A 121 -0.46 21.93 1.90
CA CYS A 121 -0.45 23.21 2.58
C CYS A 121 -0.24 24.36 1.58
N GLN A 122 -1.11 25.38 1.65
CA GLN A 122 -1.12 26.55 0.78
C GLN A 122 0.27 27.21 0.68
N GLU A 123 0.60 27.66 -0.54
CA GLU A 123 1.76 28.48 -0.94
C GLU A 123 3.04 28.30 -0.09
N PHE A 124 3.93 27.43 -0.56
CA PHE A 124 5.34 27.31 -0.17
C PHE A 124 5.67 26.93 1.29
N ASN A 125 4.68 26.62 2.14
CA ASN A 125 4.91 26.04 3.46
C ASN A 125 4.72 24.52 3.43
N PHE A 126 5.81 23.77 3.23
CA PHE A 126 5.80 22.32 3.36
C PHE A 126 6.03 21.91 4.81
N LYS A 127 5.22 20.99 5.33
CA LYS A 127 5.49 20.37 6.63
C LYS A 127 6.39 19.17 6.42
N ILE A 128 7.67 19.29 6.78
CA ILE A 128 8.58 18.16 6.90
C ILE A 128 8.07 17.30 8.05
N LEU A 129 7.71 16.05 7.75
CA LEU A 129 7.16 15.15 8.77
C LEU A 129 8.25 14.28 9.40
N SER A 130 9.40 14.07 8.74
CA SER A 130 10.22 12.90 9.05
C SER A 130 11.75 12.98 8.90
N GLU A 131 12.37 14.14 8.66
CA GLU A 131 13.83 14.23 8.46
C GLU A 131 14.68 13.72 9.64
N ASN A 132 14.20 13.85 10.88
CA ASN A 132 14.92 13.32 12.06
C ASN A 132 14.56 11.86 12.40
N PHE A 133 13.49 11.33 11.79
CA PHE A 133 12.92 10.03 12.12
C PHE A 133 13.34 8.94 11.15
N ILE A 134 13.68 9.30 9.91
CA ILE A 134 14.00 8.36 8.83
C ILE A 134 15.29 8.79 8.11
N GLN A 135 16.15 7.83 7.79
CA GLN A 135 17.28 8.02 6.89
C GLN A 135 17.10 7.16 5.65
N GLY A 136 17.06 7.78 4.48
CA GLY A 136 17.02 7.08 3.21
C GLY A 136 16.77 8.04 2.05
N SER A 137 16.55 7.47 0.86
CA SER A 137 16.22 8.25 -0.33
C SER A 137 14.79 8.78 -0.24
N ILE A 138 14.62 10.01 -0.72
CA ILE A 138 13.31 10.63 -0.92
C ILE A 138 13.01 10.60 -2.42
N GLU A 139 11.78 10.24 -2.77
CA GLU A 139 11.32 10.21 -4.16
C GLU A 139 9.87 10.69 -4.26
N PRO A 140 9.47 11.24 -5.42
CA PRO A 140 8.07 11.52 -5.69
C PRO A 140 7.31 10.21 -5.86
N PHE A 141 6.34 9.98 -4.98
CA PHE A 141 5.37 8.91 -5.09
C PHE A 141 4.19 9.38 -5.95
N THR A 142 4.18 8.94 -7.20
CA THR A 142 3.12 9.22 -8.18
C THR A 142 3.05 8.08 -9.20
N GLY A 143 1.98 8.06 -10.00
CA GLY A 143 1.80 7.10 -11.08
C GLY A 143 0.77 7.62 -12.08
N TYR A 144 0.81 7.10 -13.31
CA TYR A 144 -0.21 7.44 -14.30
C TYR A 144 -1.59 6.93 -13.85
N ALA A 145 -2.54 7.85 -13.72
CA ALA A 145 -3.91 7.55 -13.39
C ALA A 145 -4.81 7.88 -14.59
N TYR A 146 -5.76 6.99 -14.88
CA TYR A 146 -6.78 7.28 -15.88
C TYR A 146 -7.95 8.02 -15.21
N THR A 147 -8.17 9.28 -15.61
CA THR A 147 -9.26 10.13 -15.13
C THR A 147 -10.32 10.30 -16.22
N LYS A 148 -11.39 11.05 -15.94
CA LYS A 148 -12.40 11.42 -16.95
C LYS A 148 -11.82 12.22 -18.12
N GLU A 149 -10.67 12.88 -17.92
CA GLU A 149 -9.97 13.69 -18.93
C GLU A 149 -8.90 12.88 -19.68
N GLY A 150 -8.72 11.60 -19.34
CA GLY A 150 -7.70 10.71 -19.92
C GLY A 150 -6.58 10.38 -18.94
N TRP A 151 -5.44 9.92 -19.48
CA TRP A 151 -4.26 9.61 -18.66
C TRP A 151 -3.63 10.90 -18.14
N ASN A 152 -3.53 11.04 -16.82
CA ASN A 152 -2.88 12.17 -16.17
C ASN A 152 -1.96 11.68 -15.04
N ILE A 153 -1.01 12.54 -14.64
CA ILE A 153 -0.17 12.33 -13.47
C ILE A 153 -0.81 13.13 -12.32
N PRO A 154 -1.35 12.46 -11.28
CA PRO A 154 -1.89 13.15 -10.11
C PRO A 154 -0.76 13.88 -9.37
N HIS A 155 -1.14 14.85 -8.53
CA HIS A 155 -0.19 15.59 -7.71
C HIS A 155 0.68 14.61 -6.89
N PRO A 156 2.02 14.68 -7.00
CA PRO A 156 2.90 13.71 -6.36
C PRO A 156 2.98 13.94 -4.85
N PHE A 157 3.12 12.86 -4.09
CA PHE A 157 3.53 12.94 -2.69
C PHE A 157 5.05 12.83 -2.61
N ILE A 158 5.69 13.57 -1.72
CA ILE A 158 7.13 13.41 -1.47
C ILE A 158 7.29 12.41 -0.34
N CYS A 159 7.90 11.26 -0.62
CA CYS A 159 7.97 10.13 0.31
C CYS A 159 9.41 9.62 0.49
N PHE A 160 9.69 9.07 1.67
CA PHE A 160 10.81 8.16 1.85
C PHE A 160 10.52 6.85 1.12
N ALA A 161 11.50 6.37 0.36
CA ALA A 161 11.39 5.13 -0.41
C ALA A 161 11.43 3.88 0.52
N PRO A 162 10.82 2.76 0.09
CA PRO A 162 11.04 1.47 0.72
C PRO A 162 12.53 1.15 0.89
N GLY A 163 12.90 0.52 2.00
CA GLY A 163 14.29 0.24 2.37
C GLY A 163 14.96 1.36 3.18
N SER A 164 14.38 2.55 3.28
CA SER A 164 14.83 3.60 4.21
C SER A 164 14.81 3.12 5.66
N VAL A 165 15.67 3.67 6.51
CA VAL A 165 15.92 3.20 7.88
C VAL A 165 15.31 4.12 8.91
N VAL A 166 14.59 3.54 9.87
CA VAL A 166 14.00 4.24 11.00
C VAL A 166 15.08 4.59 12.04
N LYS A 167 15.18 5.86 12.42
CA LYS A 167 16.22 6.39 13.33
C LYS A 167 15.84 6.39 14.80
N THR A 168 14.55 6.43 15.07
CA THR A 168 13.94 6.36 16.39
C THR A 168 12.57 5.74 16.24
N ASP A 169 12.05 5.17 17.32
CA ASP A 169 10.74 4.54 17.32
C ASP A 169 9.68 5.55 16.88
N ILE A 170 8.85 5.15 15.92
CA ILE A 170 7.77 5.97 15.39
C ILE A 170 6.52 5.14 15.18
N THR A 171 5.39 5.84 15.18
CA THR A 171 4.09 5.27 14.91
C THR A 171 3.55 5.86 13.61
N VAL A 172 3.19 5.00 12.67
CA VAL A 172 2.71 5.41 11.35
C VAL A 172 1.35 4.80 11.06
N LYS A 173 0.43 5.62 10.58
CA LYS A 173 -0.89 5.21 10.11
C LYS A 173 -0.79 4.70 8.67
N VAL A 174 -1.40 3.56 8.39
CA VAL A 174 -1.61 3.08 7.02
C VAL A 174 -2.72 3.88 6.37
N SER A 175 -2.44 4.40 5.17
CA SER A 175 -3.43 5.05 4.33
C SER A 175 -3.32 4.52 2.90
N VAL A 176 -4.37 4.74 2.13
CA VAL A 176 -4.50 4.21 0.77
C VAL A 176 -4.23 5.33 -0.22
N PHE A 177 -3.30 5.09 -1.16
CA PHE A 177 -3.15 5.92 -2.34
C PHE A 177 -3.11 5.04 -3.60
N GLY A 178 -4.23 4.98 -4.31
CA GLY A 178 -4.39 4.07 -5.44
C GLY A 178 -4.27 2.60 -5.02
N LEU A 179 -3.42 1.83 -5.70
CA LEU A 179 -3.09 0.43 -5.37
C LEU A 179 -1.93 0.30 -4.36
N GLY A 180 -1.36 1.41 -3.90
CA GLY A 180 -0.21 1.44 -2.99
C GLY A 180 -0.59 1.79 -1.55
N ILE A 181 0.23 1.32 -0.62
CA ILE A 181 0.15 1.70 0.80
C ILE A 181 0.99 2.97 1.00
N LEU A 182 0.33 4.06 1.37
CA LEU A 182 0.99 5.30 1.80
C LEU A 182 0.98 5.33 3.33
N LEU A 183 2.14 5.29 3.96
CA LEU A 183 2.24 5.43 5.41
C LEU A 183 2.30 6.92 5.78
N TYR A 184 1.51 7.33 6.78
CA TYR A 184 1.52 8.67 7.37
C TYR A 184 2.13 8.59 8.76
N SER A 185 3.16 9.36 9.08
CA SER A 185 3.62 9.45 10.46
C SER A 185 2.67 10.30 11.29
N HIS A 186 2.09 9.73 12.35
CA HIS A 186 1.65 10.53 13.47
C HIS A 186 2.89 10.84 14.30
N LEU A 187 3.27 12.11 14.37
CA LEU A 187 4.21 12.59 15.39
C LEU A 187 3.62 12.24 16.77
N PRO A 188 4.46 11.86 17.75
CA PRO A 188 3.98 11.32 19.02
C PRO A 188 3.18 12.36 19.83
N VAL A 189 2.27 11.82 20.66
CA VAL A 189 1.66 12.50 21.82
C VAL A 189 2.75 12.80 22.85
#